data_AF-A0A1Y3Q5B1-F1
#
_entry.id   AF-A0A1Y3Q5B1-F1
#
_cell.length_a   1.000
_cell.length_b   1.000
_cell.length_c   1.000
_cell.angle_alpha   90.00
_cell.angle_beta   90.00
_cell.angle_gamma   90.00
#
_symmetry.space_group_name_H-M   'P 1'
#
loop_
_entity.id
_entity.type
_entity.pdbx_description
1 polymer ?
#
loop_
_entity_poly.entity_id
_entity_poly.type
_entity_poly.pdbx_seq_one_letter_code
_entity_poly.pdbx_strand_id
1 'polypeptide(L)'
;MPGHRRRIGRGGQETGGLGPNRWPRVTWIEVAVTVEFTIHTWEAYTPAARRRVLSELDVADRAALADLPPGAYHIGLIRGKPRDAAAALATAVERRGGIVRRRGDAWLVAASLGGWWQGIAAARASGVPGGCELARRVEACLIEDGGQAQGDMPCRDRVLPVGRRTAIMGVLNVTPDSFSDGGLHLHPEAALARAREMVAEGVDVIDIGGESSRPGAEPVSAAEELARVLPVVERLAGEVTVPLSVDTYKAEVAERALAAGAHMINDISALRFDPGMAEVVAAHEVPVVLMHMQGTPRDMQRNPIYEAVVPDILDFLDTAIGRALAAGVHRDLILVDPGIGFGKTLSHNLEILRDLDAFRLTGCPVLVGPSRKSFIGNILDLPPLLRLEGTAATVALGVKAGVSVVRVHDVEAIRRTARVADAIVRGYRPARAFLSLGANLGDPVAQLREAVRRIRTMPGTRLVACSSVYRTEPVGPVAQDWFFNLVVEIETELDPVRLVAEGLRIEAELGRRRMMRWGPRVIDIDLVLYGEERVDRPDCRVPHPESHRRRFVLQPLVELAPDVRWRGRTAREHLDHLPPGQALEYWGPLYDTAG
;
A
#
# COMPACT_ATOMS: atom_id res chain seq x y z
N MET A 1 -30.46 -68.54 11.92
CA MET A 1 -30.64 -69.35 13.15
C MET A 1 -30.37 -70.81 12.79
N PRO A 2 -29.80 -71.67 13.65
CA PRO A 2 -29.63 -71.60 15.12
C PRO A 2 -28.14 -71.44 15.53
N GLY A 3 -27.70 -71.17 16.76
CA GLY A 3 -28.35 -71.11 18.07
C GLY A 3 -27.53 -71.89 19.11
N HIS A 4 -27.21 -71.22 20.24
CA HIS A 4 -26.73 -71.74 21.55
C HIS A 4 -25.20 -71.80 21.80
N ARG A 5 -24.62 -71.47 22.98
CA ARG A 5 -25.06 -70.89 24.28
C ARG A 5 -23.79 -70.59 25.12
N ARG A 6 -23.78 -69.44 25.82
CA ARG A 6 -23.20 -69.07 27.14
C ARG A 6 -21.90 -69.71 27.69
N ARG A 7 -20.98 -68.86 28.18
CA ARG A 7 -20.59 -68.82 29.61
C ARG A 7 -20.01 -67.47 30.04
N ILE A 8 -20.31 -67.11 31.29
CA ILE A 8 -20.01 -65.87 32.01
C ILE A 8 -18.70 -66.05 32.77
N GLY A 9 -17.85 -65.01 32.84
CA GLY A 9 -16.71 -64.92 33.75
C GLY A 9 -16.43 -63.46 34.12
N ARG A 10 -16.47 -63.15 35.42
CA ARG A 10 -16.33 -61.82 36.04
C ARG A 10 -14.89 -61.32 36.03
N GLY A 11 -14.75 -59.99 36.04
CA GLY A 11 -13.80 -59.29 36.92
C GLY A 11 -12.55 -58.72 36.24
N GLY A 12 -12.43 -57.39 36.30
CA GLY A 12 -11.20 -56.68 35.94
C GLY A 12 -11.49 -55.29 35.37
N GLN A 13 -11.70 -54.31 36.25
CA GLN A 13 -11.49 -52.91 35.88
C GLN A 13 -9.99 -52.72 35.63
N GLU A 14 -9.60 -52.54 34.37
CA GLU A 14 -8.32 -51.92 34.03
C GLU A 14 -8.59 -50.66 33.21
N THR A 15 -8.04 -49.57 33.72
CA THR A 15 -8.05 -48.22 33.16
C THR A 15 -7.35 -48.22 31.79
N GLY A 16 -8.15 -48.12 30.73
CA GLY A 16 -7.65 -47.97 29.36
C GLY A 16 -6.97 -46.62 29.15
N GLY A 17 -5.64 -46.60 29.21
CA GLY A 17 -4.82 -45.53 28.67
C GLY A 17 -4.95 -45.49 27.15
N LEU A 18 -5.42 -44.37 26.61
CA LEU A 18 -5.42 -44.09 25.17
C LEU A 18 -3.96 -44.00 24.69
N GLY A 19 -3.50 -45.02 23.96
CA GLY A 19 -2.23 -44.98 23.24
C GLY A 19 -2.25 -43.91 22.12
N PRO A 20 -1.09 -43.35 21.74
CA PRO A 20 -1.03 -42.28 20.77
C PRO A 20 -1.48 -42.77 19.39
N ASN A 21 -2.47 -42.07 18.81
CA ASN A 21 -2.94 -42.24 17.44
C ASN A 21 -1.76 -42.21 16.46
N ARG A 22 -1.37 -43.37 15.94
CA ARG A 22 -0.47 -43.47 14.78
C ARG A 22 -1.26 -43.15 13.52
N TRP A 23 -1.17 -41.90 13.07
CA TRP A 23 -1.57 -41.52 11.73
C TRP A 23 -0.75 -42.31 10.69
N PRO A 24 -1.33 -42.75 9.57
CA PRO A 24 -0.58 -43.42 8.52
C PRO A 24 0.53 -42.51 8.00
N ARG A 25 1.75 -43.04 7.90
CA ARG A 25 2.89 -42.35 7.27
C ARG A 25 2.58 -42.15 5.78
N VAL A 26 2.12 -40.95 5.43
CA VAL A 26 2.13 -40.47 4.05
C VAL A 26 3.58 -40.27 3.66
N THR A 27 4.06 -41.08 2.74
CA THR A 27 5.42 -40.94 2.20
C THR A 27 5.30 -39.97 1.03
N TRP A 28 5.73 -38.72 1.22
CA TRP A 28 5.85 -37.76 0.12
C TRP A 28 7.03 -38.21 -0.74
N ILE A 29 6.75 -38.78 -1.91
CA ILE A 29 7.75 -38.91 -2.96
C ILE A 29 7.85 -37.53 -3.61
N GLU A 30 8.77 -36.69 -3.14
CA GLU A 30 9.21 -35.53 -3.91
C GLU A 30 9.96 -36.05 -5.14
N VAL A 31 9.23 -36.24 -6.24
CA VAL A 31 9.86 -36.34 -7.54
C VAL A 31 10.40 -34.95 -7.85
N ALA A 32 11.68 -34.72 -7.57
CA ALA A 32 12.39 -33.53 -8.01
C ALA A 32 12.44 -33.55 -9.54
N VAL A 33 11.42 -32.97 -10.17
CA VAL A 33 11.40 -32.74 -11.61
C VAL A 33 12.40 -31.62 -11.85
N THR A 34 13.54 -31.94 -12.46
CA THR A 34 14.51 -30.91 -12.86
C THR A 34 13.88 -30.08 -13.97
N VAL A 35 13.48 -28.87 -13.62
CA VAL A 35 12.86 -27.90 -14.52
C VAL A 35 13.98 -27.04 -15.10
N GLU A 36 14.39 -27.35 -16.32
CA GLU A 36 15.42 -26.61 -17.07
C GLU A 36 14.76 -25.82 -18.19
N PHE A 37 14.38 -24.58 -17.90
CA PHE A 37 13.97 -23.64 -18.93
C PHE A 37 14.57 -22.24 -18.73
N THR A 38 14.53 -21.42 -19.78
CA THR A 38 14.81 -19.98 -19.71
C THR A 38 13.61 -19.22 -20.26
N ILE A 39 13.31 -18.09 -19.63
CA ILE A 39 12.26 -17.17 -20.06
C ILE A 39 12.90 -15.81 -20.15
N HIS A 40 12.66 -15.16 -21.28
CA HIS A 40 12.89 -13.75 -21.47
C HIS A 40 11.57 -13.16 -21.92
N THR A 41 11.12 -12.08 -21.29
CA THR A 41 9.97 -11.33 -21.76
C THR A 41 10.39 -9.90 -22.09
N TRP A 42 9.54 -9.19 -22.82
CA TRP A 42 9.78 -7.81 -23.18
C TRP A 42 8.47 -7.06 -23.37
N GLU A 43 8.43 -5.84 -22.86
CA GLU A 43 7.34 -4.88 -23.06
C GLU A 43 7.63 -4.00 -24.30
N ALA A 44 6.66 -3.89 -25.23
CA ALA A 44 6.84 -3.25 -26.53
C ALA A 44 5.76 -2.20 -26.86
N TYR A 45 5.26 -1.44 -25.87
CA TYR A 45 4.22 -0.42 -26.09
C TYR A 45 4.62 0.69 -27.07
N THR A 46 5.89 1.15 -27.03
CA THR A 46 6.35 2.25 -27.87
C THR A 46 7.09 1.75 -29.11
N PRO A 47 7.09 2.50 -30.23
CA PRO A 47 7.90 2.14 -31.40
C PRO A 47 9.39 1.96 -31.08
N ALA A 48 9.92 2.72 -30.11
CA ALA A 48 11.30 2.60 -29.66
C ALA A 48 11.53 1.30 -28.88
N ALA A 49 10.67 0.98 -27.90
CA ALA A 49 10.71 -0.27 -27.17
C ALA A 49 10.60 -1.46 -28.13
N ARG A 50 9.61 -1.44 -29.05
CA ARG A 50 9.44 -2.50 -30.04
C ARG A 50 10.66 -2.70 -30.93
N ARG A 51 11.30 -1.63 -31.41
CA ARG A 51 12.56 -1.75 -32.18
C ARG A 51 13.68 -2.40 -31.37
N ARG A 52 13.81 -2.06 -30.09
CA ARG A 52 14.79 -2.67 -29.18
C ARG A 52 14.52 -4.17 -29.04
N VAL A 53 13.29 -4.56 -28.68
CA VAL A 53 12.91 -5.97 -28.53
C VAL A 53 13.19 -6.77 -29.81
N LEU A 54 12.73 -6.26 -30.95
CA LEU A 54 12.95 -6.92 -32.24
C LEU A 54 14.45 -7.05 -32.58
N SER A 55 15.29 -6.11 -32.13
CA SER A 55 16.74 -6.15 -32.36
C SER A 55 17.44 -7.30 -31.62
N GLU A 56 16.90 -7.71 -30.48
CA GLU A 56 17.40 -8.80 -29.63
C GLU A 56 16.97 -10.20 -30.15
N LEU A 57 15.97 -10.24 -31.03
CA LEU A 57 15.50 -11.46 -31.69
C LEU A 57 16.27 -11.76 -32.98
N ASP A 58 16.38 -13.06 -33.29
CA ASP A 58 16.95 -13.50 -34.56
C ASP A 58 16.11 -13.06 -35.77
N VAL A 59 16.71 -13.12 -36.96
CA VAL A 59 16.10 -12.59 -38.20
C VAL A 59 14.74 -13.21 -38.47
N ALA A 60 14.59 -14.51 -38.25
CA ALA A 60 13.36 -15.19 -38.58
C ALA A 60 12.27 -14.94 -37.50
N ASP A 61 12.66 -14.78 -36.24
CA ASP A 61 11.73 -14.47 -35.14
C ASP A 61 11.20 -13.05 -35.28
N ARG A 62 12.09 -12.12 -35.65
CA ARG A 62 11.72 -10.75 -36.02
C ARG A 62 10.73 -10.72 -37.17
N ALA A 63 10.96 -11.50 -38.23
CA ALA A 63 10.04 -11.58 -39.36
C ALA A 63 8.66 -12.12 -38.94
N ALA A 64 8.61 -13.07 -38.01
CA ALA A 64 7.35 -13.62 -37.50
C ALA A 64 6.53 -12.65 -36.65
N LEU A 65 7.15 -11.57 -36.16
CA LEU A 65 6.53 -10.53 -35.32
C LEU A 65 6.33 -9.18 -36.06
N ALA A 66 6.60 -9.15 -37.37
CA ALA A 66 6.38 -7.96 -38.19
C ALA A 66 4.89 -7.53 -38.14
N ASP A 67 3.98 -8.49 -38.16
CA ASP A 67 2.53 -8.28 -38.23
C ASP A 67 1.81 -8.48 -36.89
N LEU A 68 2.44 -8.12 -35.76
CA LEU A 68 1.80 -8.26 -34.44
C LEU A 68 0.49 -7.45 -34.37
N PRO A 69 -0.55 -8.02 -33.74
CA PRO A 69 -1.79 -7.28 -33.53
C PRO A 69 -1.56 -6.09 -32.59
N PRO A 70 -2.41 -5.05 -32.65
CA PRO A 70 -2.30 -3.82 -31.85
C PRO A 70 -2.33 -3.98 -30.32
N GLY A 71 -2.39 -5.20 -29.77
CA GLY A 71 -2.36 -5.49 -28.33
C GLY A 71 -1.29 -6.52 -27.91
N ALA A 72 -0.49 -7.03 -28.84
CA ALA A 72 0.58 -7.98 -28.52
C ALA A 72 1.86 -7.23 -28.11
N TYR A 73 1.77 -6.51 -26.99
CA TYR A 73 2.87 -5.73 -26.43
C TYR A 73 3.88 -6.59 -25.69
N HIS A 74 3.49 -7.79 -25.26
CA HIS A 74 4.30 -8.66 -24.41
C HIS A 74 4.82 -9.83 -25.23
N ILE A 75 6.12 -9.79 -25.52
CA ILE A 75 6.82 -10.84 -26.26
C ILE A 75 7.59 -11.68 -25.26
N GLY A 76 7.61 -13.00 -25.44
CA GLY A 76 8.27 -13.93 -24.56
C GLY A 76 8.93 -15.08 -25.32
N LEU A 77 10.11 -15.49 -24.86
CA LEU A 77 10.85 -16.63 -25.38
C LEU A 77 11.03 -17.67 -24.29
N ILE A 78 10.40 -18.83 -24.45
CA ILE A 78 10.46 -19.95 -23.50
C ILE A 78 11.29 -21.06 -24.14
N ARG A 79 12.43 -21.43 -23.55
CA ARG A 79 13.29 -22.53 -24.04
C ARG A 79 13.41 -23.63 -23.01
N GLY A 80 13.29 -24.90 -23.41
CA GLY A 80 13.62 -26.05 -22.55
C GLY A 80 12.40 -26.88 -22.12
N LYS A 81 12.48 -27.53 -20.95
CA LYS A 81 11.42 -28.37 -20.36
C LYS A 81 10.78 -27.65 -19.17
N PRO A 82 9.47 -27.79 -18.90
CA PRO A 82 8.54 -28.79 -19.46
C PRO A 82 7.86 -28.40 -20.78
N ARG A 83 8.06 -29.22 -21.83
CA ARG A 83 7.53 -28.96 -23.18
C ARG A 83 6.02 -29.02 -23.27
N ASP A 84 5.38 -29.96 -22.55
CA ASP A 84 3.93 -30.13 -22.63
C ASP A 84 3.19 -29.00 -21.91
N ALA A 85 3.73 -28.50 -20.80
CA ALA A 85 3.19 -27.31 -20.15
C ALA A 85 3.40 -26.05 -21.01
N ALA A 86 4.54 -25.91 -21.68
CA ALA A 86 4.76 -24.82 -22.64
C ALA A 86 3.80 -24.93 -23.84
N ALA A 87 3.48 -26.13 -24.31
CA ALA A 87 2.49 -26.36 -25.36
C ALA A 87 1.06 -26.01 -24.90
N ALA A 88 0.71 -26.34 -23.65
CA ALA A 88 -0.58 -25.96 -23.06
C ALA A 88 -0.73 -24.43 -22.96
N LEU A 89 0.32 -23.75 -22.49
CA LEU A 89 0.40 -22.29 -22.47
C LEU A 89 0.23 -21.71 -23.88
N ALA A 90 1.03 -22.20 -24.84
CA ALA A 90 0.99 -21.77 -26.23
C ALA A 90 -0.41 -21.91 -26.84
N THR A 91 -1.04 -23.06 -26.65
CA THR A 91 -2.39 -23.33 -27.18
C THR A 91 -3.43 -22.38 -26.61
N ALA A 92 -3.36 -22.08 -25.31
CA ALA A 92 -4.27 -21.13 -24.67
C ALA A 92 -4.05 -19.70 -25.19
N VAL A 93 -2.80 -19.29 -25.36
CA VAL A 93 -2.44 -17.99 -25.95
C VAL A 93 -2.96 -17.84 -27.38
N GLU A 94 -2.78 -18.85 -28.23
CA GLU A 94 -3.26 -18.83 -29.63
C GLU A 94 -4.79 -18.73 -29.71
N ARG A 95 -5.52 -19.42 -28.82
CA ARG A 95 -6.98 -19.34 -28.76
C ARG A 95 -7.50 -17.93 -28.47
N ARG A 96 -6.71 -17.11 -27.76
CA ARG A 96 -7.02 -15.70 -27.49
C ARG A 96 -6.42 -14.73 -28.53
N GLY A 97 -5.99 -15.24 -29.69
CA GLY A 97 -5.45 -14.43 -30.77
C GLY A 97 -3.98 -14.00 -30.60
N GLY A 98 -3.27 -14.56 -29.63
CA GLY A 98 -1.82 -14.39 -29.53
C GLY A 98 -1.08 -15.15 -30.63
N ILE A 99 0.15 -14.72 -30.91
CA ILE A 99 1.02 -15.33 -31.91
C ILE A 99 2.00 -16.25 -31.20
N VAL A 100 2.03 -17.53 -31.58
CA VAL A 100 3.02 -18.48 -31.09
C VAL A 100 3.81 -19.08 -32.26
N ARG A 101 5.12 -19.20 -32.08
CA ARG A 101 6.05 -19.84 -33.03
C ARG A 101 6.94 -20.81 -32.29
N ARG A 102 7.06 -22.02 -32.83
CA ARG A 102 7.90 -23.06 -32.26
C ARG A 102 9.16 -23.25 -33.09
N ARG A 103 10.31 -23.36 -32.43
CA ARG A 103 11.60 -23.72 -33.04
C ARG A 103 12.35 -24.72 -32.18
N GLY A 104 12.36 -25.98 -32.59
CA GLY A 104 12.93 -27.05 -31.79
C GLY A 104 12.23 -27.16 -30.43
N ASP A 105 12.94 -26.76 -29.36
CA ASP A 105 12.49 -26.73 -27.97
C ASP A 105 12.18 -25.31 -27.44
N ALA A 106 12.21 -24.31 -28.31
CA ALA A 106 11.85 -22.94 -28.01
C ALA A 106 10.43 -22.58 -28.48
N TRP A 107 9.75 -21.76 -27.70
CA TRP A 107 8.47 -21.14 -28.01
C TRP A 107 8.63 -19.62 -27.94
N LEU A 108 8.47 -18.96 -29.08
CA LEU A 108 8.31 -17.51 -29.15
C LEU A 108 6.81 -17.23 -29.06
N VAL A 109 6.41 -16.45 -28.08
CA VAL A 109 5.02 -16.11 -27.77
C VAL A 109 4.90 -14.59 -27.78
N ALA A 110 3.88 -14.07 -28.43
CA ALA A 110 3.57 -12.65 -28.39
C ALA A 110 2.06 -12.47 -28.21
N ALA A 111 1.67 -11.85 -27.11
CA ALA A 111 0.28 -11.77 -26.70
C ALA A 111 0.02 -10.52 -25.85
N SER A 112 -1.26 -10.21 -25.67
CA SER A 112 -1.71 -9.26 -24.65
C SER A 112 -1.58 -9.89 -23.24
N LEU A 113 -1.69 -9.07 -22.20
CA LEU A 113 -1.63 -9.57 -20.81
C LEU A 113 -2.71 -10.62 -20.51
N GLY A 114 -3.93 -10.48 -21.03
CA GLY A 114 -4.99 -11.46 -20.90
C GLY A 114 -4.68 -12.78 -21.59
N GLY A 115 -4.01 -12.74 -22.75
CA GLY A 115 -3.52 -13.94 -23.44
C GLY A 115 -2.46 -14.66 -22.61
N TRP A 116 -1.50 -13.93 -22.08
CA TRP A 116 -0.50 -14.46 -21.16
C TRP A 116 -1.13 -15.07 -19.90
N TRP A 117 -2.09 -14.39 -19.28
CA TRP A 117 -2.78 -14.92 -18.09
C TRP A 117 -3.51 -16.24 -18.38
N GLN A 118 -4.22 -16.35 -19.51
CA GLN A 118 -4.84 -17.62 -19.92
C GLN A 118 -3.78 -18.71 -20.15
N GLY A 119 -2.65 -18.36 -20.75
CA GLY A 119 -1.50 -19.25 -20.92
C GLY A 119 -0.92 -19.75 -19.59
N ILE A 120 -0.71 -18.85 -18.64
CA ILE A 120 -0.23 -19.15 -17.28
C ILE A 120 -1.22 -20.06 -16.56
N ALA A 121 -2.52 -19.74 -16.61
CA ALA A 121 -3.57 -20.55 -16.01
C ALA A 121 -3.63 -21.96 -16.62
N ALA A 122 -3.51 -22.08 -17.95
CA ALA A 122 -3.47 -23.36 -18.64
C ALA A 122 -2.24 -24.20 -18.27
N ALA A 123 -1.06 -23.58 -18.18
CA ALA A 123 0.15 -24.27 -17.71
C ALA A 123 0.00 -24.77 -16.28
N ARG A 124 -0.54 -23.94 -15.38
CA ARG A 124 -0.80 -24.27 -13.97
C ARG A 124 -1.83 -25.41 -13.84
N ALA A 125 -2.88 -25.40 -14.65
CA ALA A 125 -3.96 -26.40 -14.62
C ALA A 125 -3.64 -27.69 -15.40
N SER A 126 -2.57 -27.72 -16.20
CA SER A 126 -2.24 -28.86 -17.08
C SER A 126 -1.99 -30.19 -16.34
N GLY A 127 -1.67 -30.15 -15.04
CA GLY A 127 -1.28 -31.33 -14.26
C GLY A 127 0.06 -31.94 -14.68
N VAL A 128 0.76 -31.34 -15.65
CA VAL A 128 2.06 -31.80 -16.14
C VAL A 128 3.16 -31.43 -15.14
N PRO A 129 4.14 -32.33 -14.89
CA PRO A 129 5.34 -32.01 -14.13
C PRO A 129 5.99 -30.69 -14.55
N GLY A 130 6.18 -29.77 -13.60
CA GLY A 130 6.77 -28.44 -13.84
C GLY A 130 5.83 -27.37 -14.40
N GLY A 131 4.54 -27.67 -14.64
CA GLY A 131 3.57 -26.68 -15.15
C GLY A 131 3.36 -25.48 -14.21
N CYS A 132 3.24 -25.72 -12.90
CA CYS A 132 3.16 -24.65 -11.90
C CYS A 132 4.42 -23.79 -11.85
N GLU A 133 5.60 -24.41 -12.01
CA GLU A 133 6.88 -23.69 -11.99
C GLU A 133 7.06 -22.85 -13.27
N LEU A 134 6.67 -23.38 -14.43
CA LEU A 134 6.60 -22.61 -15.67
C LEU A 134 5.68 -21.40 -15.51
N ALA A 135 4.45 -21.62 -15.04
CA ALA A 135 3.48 -20.56 -14.80
C ALA A 135 4.04 -19.47 -13.87
N ARG A 136 4.61 -19.87 -12.73
CA ARG A 136 5.21 -18.96 -11.74
C ARG A 136 6.35 -18.13 -12.33
N ARG A 137 7.19 -18.74 -13.17
CA ARG A 137 8.34 -18.04 -13.75
C ARG A 137 7.98 -17.15 -14.94
N VAL A 138 7.01 -17.55 -15.76
CA VAL A 138 6.43 -16.65 -16.79
C VAL A 138 5.83 -15.43 -16.12
N GLU A 139 5.03 -15.65 -15.07
CA GLU A 139 4.41 -14.58 -14.28
C GLU A 139 5.47 -13.63 -13.69
N ALA A 140 6.52 -14.17 -13.06
CA ALA A 140 7.60 -13.37 -12.51
C ALA A 140 8.32 -12.52 -13.57
N CYS A 141 8.66 -13.11 -14.72
CA CYS A 141 9.32 -12.37 -15.81
C CYS A 141 8.43 -11.25 -16.38
N LEU A 142 7.14 -11.51 -16.61
CA LEU A 142 6.21 -10.48 -17.08
C LEU A 142 6.06 -9.33 -16.07
N ILE A 143 6.03 -9.64 -14.78
CA ILE A 143 5.98 -8.63 -13.71
C ILE A 143 7.27 -7.80 -13.68
N GLU A 144 8.43 -8.45 -13.83
CA GLU A 144 9.74 -7.78 -13.83
C GLU A 144 9.93 -6.88 -15.06
N ASP A 145 9.58 -7.36 -16.24
CA ASP A 145 9.71 -6.61 -17.51
C ASP A 145 8.69 -5.49 -17.65
N GLY A 146 7.55 -5.61 -16.98
CA GLY A 146 6.67 -4.47 -16.78
C GLY A 146 7.41 -3.32 -16.09
N GLY A 147 8.41 -3.59 -15.25
CA GLY A 147 8.96 -2.58 -14.36
C GLY A 147 8.05 -2.45 -13.16
N GLN A 148 8.54 -2.90 -12.02
CA GLN A 148 7.83 -2.70 -10.76
C GLN A 148 8.12 -1.29 -10.27
N ALA A 149 7.06 -0.51 -10.01
CA ALA A 149 7.18 0.66 -9.15
C ALA A 149 7.68 0.19 -7.77
N GLN A 150 8.98 0.32 -7.51
CA GLN A 150 9.60 -0.11 -6.26
C GLN A 150 9.54 1.02 -5.25
N GLY A 151 8.67 0.86 -4.26
CA GLY A 151 8.56 1.76 -3.14
C GLY A 151 7.66 2.97 -3.40
N ASP A 152 7.84 3.97 -2.55
CA ASP A 152 7.07 5.20 -2.47
C ASP A 152 6.82 5.85 -3.84
N MET A 153 5.54 6.08 -4.16
CA MET A 153 5.13 6.80 -5.36
C MET A 153 5.14 8.30 -5.11
N PRO A 154 5.83 9.10 -5.96
CA PRO A 154 5.86 10.54 -5.82
C PRO A 154 4.50 11.15 -6.19
N CYS A 155 4.03 12.05 -5.33
CA CYS A 155 2.81 12.85 -5.52
C CYS A 155 3.19 14.32 -5.36
N ARG A 156 4.03 14.83 -6.27
CA ARG A 156 4.69 16.15 -6.18
C ARG A 156 5.57 16.28 -4.92
N ASP A 157 5.23 17.18 -4.00
CA ASP A 157 5.88 17.40 -2.71
C ASP A 157 5.48 16.36 -1.64
N ARG A 158 4.60 15.42 -2.00
CA ARG A 158 4.09 14.35 -1.13
C ARG A 158 4.42 12.99 -1.71
N VAL A 159 4.11 11.96 -0.94
CA VAL A 159 4.44 10.59 -1.26
C VAL A 159 3.31 9.66 -0.86
N LEU A 160 2.98 8.70 -1.73
CA LEU A 160 2.10 7.58 -1.43
C LEU A 160 2.94 6.32 -1.16
N PRO A 161 2.76 5.62 -0.03
CA PRO A 161 3.68 4.55 0.40
C PRO A 161 3.42 3.21 -0.30
N VAL A 162 3.16 3.24 -1.62
CA VAL A 162 3.01 2.02 -2.42
C VAL A 162 4.30 1.20 -2.35
N GLY A 163 4.20 -0.13 -2.37
CA GLY A 163 5.36 -1.01 -2.24
C GLY A 163 5.91 -1.22 -0.81
N ARG A 164 5.80 -0.26 0.12
CA ARG A 164 6.14 -0.46 1.54
C ARG A 164 5.08 -1.26 2.28
N ARG A 165 3.84 -0.82 2.12
CA ARG A 165 2.63 -1.40 2.72
C ARG A 165 1.44 -1.09 1.83
N THR A 166 0.28 -1.62 2.17
CA THR A 166 -0.97 -1.26 1.50
C THR A 166 -1.38 0.14 1.94
N ALA A 167 -1.54 1.05 0.99
CA ALA A 167 -1.96 2.43 1.26
C ALA A 167 -3.49 2.53 1.36
N ILE A 168 -3.98 3.41 2.24
CA ILE A 168 -5.40 3.66 2.47
C ILE A 168 -5.82 4.95 1.75
N MET A 169 -6.71 4.81 0.76
CA MET A 169 -7.32 5.93 0.06
C MET A 169 -8.72 6.20 0.60
N GLY A 170 -8.90 7.33 1.28
CA GLY A 170 -10.16 7.73 1.90
C GLY A 170 -11.08 8.41 0.89
N VAL A 171 -12.33 7.95 0.80
CA VAL A 171 -13.34 8.52 -0.12
C VAL A 171 -13.96 9.79 0.49
N LEU A 172 -13.86 10.92 -0.23
CA LEU A 172 -14.52 12.18 0.09
C LEU A 172 -15.43 12.62 -1.07
N ASN A 173 -16.69 12.21 -1.03
CA ASN A 173 -17.67 12.64 -2.03
C ASN A 173 -18.21 14.03 -1.67
N VAL A 174 -18.09 15.00 -2.58
CA VAL A 174 -18.58 16.37 -2.45
C VAL A 174 -19.83 16.54 -3.32
N THR A 175 -20.83 15.70 -3.08
CA THR A 175 -22.13 15.75 -3.76
C THR A 175 -23.26 16.10 -2.78
N PRO A 176 -24.38 16.68 -3.24
CA PRO A 176 -25.49 17.06 -2.35
C PRO A 176 -26.03 15.90 -1.50
N ASP A 177 -26.05 14.70 -2.07
CA ASP A 177 -26.58 13.48 -1.40
C ASP A 177 -25.63 12.88 -0.35
N SER A 178 -24.39 13.39 -0.24
CA SER A 178 -23.37 12.79 0.62
C SER A 178 -23.37 13.32 2.06
N PHE A 179 -24.04 14.46 2.32
CA PHE A 179 -24.06 15.14 3.63
C PHE A 179 -25.46 15.61 4.06
N SER A 180 -26.52 15.00 3.54
CA SER A 180 -27.87 15.54 3.66
C SER A 180 -28.49 15.33 5.06
N ASP A 181 -28.31 16.32 5.93
CA ASP A 181 -29.29 16.74 6.96
C ASP A 181 -30.39 17.65 6.33
N GLY A 182 -30.85 17.33 5.11
CA GLY A 182 -32.02 17.98 4.50
C GLY A 182 -31.83 19.40 3.90
N GLY A 183 -30.60 19.85 3.62
CA GLY A 183 -30.35 21.14 2.95
C GLY A 183 -29.75 21.00 1.55
N LEU A 184 -30.29 21.73 0.56
CA LEU A 184 -29.84 21.81 -0.84
C LEU A 184 -28.50 22.57 -1.05
N HIS A 185 -27.69 22.72 0.00
CA HIS A 185 -26.41 23.42 -0.06
C HIS A 185 -25.27 22.44 0.26
N LEU A 186 -24.36 22.26 -0.71
CA LEU A 186 -23.05 21.66 -0.49
C LEU A 186 -22.38 22.44 0.65
N HIS A 187 -22.01 21.76 1.74
CA HIS A 187 -21.26 22.40 2.83
C HIS A 187 -19.78 21.99 2.72
N PRO A 188 -18.92 22.78 2.04
CA PRO A 188 -17.48 22.55 2.03
C PRO A 188 -16.91 22.28 3.42
N GLU A 189 -17.44 22.94 4.46
CA GLU A 189 -17.03 22.71 5.84
C GLU A 189 -17.23 21.27 6.32
N ALA A 190 -18.30 20.59 5.92
CA ALA A 190 -18.54 19.18 6.28
C ALA A 190 -17.52 18.27 5.60
N ALA A 191 -17.21 18.52 4.32
CA ALA A 191 -16.18 17.79 3.59
C ALA A 191 -14.79 18.00 4.22
N LEU A 192 -14.47 19.22 4.63
CA LEU A 192 -13.22 19.55 5.32
C LEU A 192 -13.13 18.93 6.71
N ALA A 193 -14.21 18.95 7.48
CA ALA A 193 -14.27 18.26 8.77
C ALA A 193 -14.00 16.76 8.60
N ARG A 194 -14.68 16.12 7.63
CA ARG A 194 -14.46 14.70 7.35
C ARG A 194 -13.04 14.42 6.86
N ALA A 195 -12.45 15.29 6.04
CA ALA A 195 -11.05 15.17 5.62
C ALA A 195 -10.08 15.21 6.81
N ARG A 196 -10.28 16.12 7.76
CA ARG A 196 -9.47 16.20 8.99
C ARG A 196 -9.64 14.96 9.87
N GLU A 197 -10.85 14.42 9.98
CA GLU A 197 -11.10 13.14 10.66
C GLU A 197 -10.34 12.00 9.98
N MET A 198 -10.42 11.87 8.65
CA MET A 198 -9.67 10.82 7.92
C MET A 198 -8.16 10.93 8.13
N VAL A 199 -7.62 12.15 8.22
CA VAL A 199 -6.20 12.36 8.56
C VAL A 199 -5.89 11.87 9.97
N ALA A 200 -6.77 12.14 10.95
CA ALA A 200 -6.62 11.63 12.32
C ALA A 200 -6.78 10.10 12.40
N GLU A 201 -7.61 9.51 11.53
CA GLU A 201 -7.78 8.06 11.36
C GLU A 201 -6.58 7.40 10.65
N GLY A 202 -5.67 8.20 10.08
CA GLY A 202 -4.48 7.74 9.38
C GLY A 202 -4.73 7.38 7.91
N VAL A 203 -5.46 8.19 7.17
CA VAL A 203 -5.53 8.05 5.70
C VAL A 203 -4.17 8.34 5.07
N ASP A 204 -3.85 7.66 3.96
CA ASP A 204 -2.62 7.90 3.19
C ASP A 204 -2.85 8.84 2.00
N VAL A 205 -4.05 8.85 1.42
CA VAL A 205 -4.49 9.77 0.35
C VAL A 205 -5.98 10.02 0.45
N ILE A 206 -6.42 11.25 0.21
CA ILE A 206 -7.85 11.60 0.19
C ILE A 206 -8.29 11.73 -1.27
N ASP A 207 -9.34 11.01 -1.65
CA ASP A 207 -9.91 11.04 -2.99
C ASP A 207 -11.19 11.87 -3.02
N ILE A 208 -11.15 12.98 -3.74
CA ILE A 208 -12.20 14.01 -3.75
C ILE A 208 -13.01 13.88 -5.03
N GLY A 209 -14.29 13.53 -4.91
CA GLY A 209 -15.19 13.35 -6.06
C GLY A 209 -16.33 14.36 -6.06
N GLY A 210 -16.45 15.15 -7.13
CA GLY A 210 -17.56 16.09 -7.34
C GLY A 210 -18.74 15.51 -8.11
N GLU A 211 -18.54 14.37 -8.78
CA GLU A 211 -19.55 13.66 -9.56
C GLU A 211 -19.79 12.25 -8.97
N SER A 212 -21.05 11.83 -8.88
CA SER A 212 -21.39 10.48 -8.43
C SER A 212 -21.14 9.47 -9.55
N SER A 213 -20.31 8.46 -9.30
CA SER A 213 -20.10 7.34 -10.24
C SER A 213 -20.99 6.11 -9.88
N ARG A 214 -22.03 6.30 -9.06
CA ARG A 214 -22.98 5.24 -8.69
C ARG A 214 -23.84 4.82 -9.90
N PRO A 215 -24.30 3.54 -9.95
CA PRO A 215 -25.20 3.08 -11.00
C PRO A 215 -26.41 4.01 -11.19
N GLY A 216 -26.62 4.49 -12.41
CA GLY A 216 -27.75 5.36 -12.76
C GLY A 216 -27.57 6.84 -12.39
N ALA A 217 -26.38 7.26 -11.95
CA ALA A 217 -26.09 8.67 -11.73
C ALA A 217 -26.09 9.45 -13.06
N GLU A 218 -26.60 10.67 -13.02
CA GLU A 218 -26.55 11.61 -14.13
C GLU A 218 -25.22 12.39 -14.11
N PRO A 219 -24.56 12.56 -15.26
CA PRO A 219 -23.32 13.32 -15.35
C PRO A 219 -23.56 14.80 -15.04
N VAL A 220 -22.59 15.45 -14.41
CA VAL A 220 -22.64 16.89 -14.16
C VAL A 220 -21.72 17.63 -15.15
N SER A 221 -22.00 18.91 -15.36
CA SER A 221 -21.11 19.74 -16.17
C SER A 221 -19.75 19.94 -15.48
N ALA A 222 -18.69 20.21 -16.25
CA ALA A 222 -17.37 20.53 -15.69
C ALA A 222 -17.44 21.73 -14.72
N ALA A 223 -18.22 22.76 -15.07
CA ALA A 223 -18.43 23.92 -14.21
C ALA A 223 -19.06 23.57 -12.85
N GLU A 224 -20.04 22.66 -12.86
CA GLU A 224 -20.70 22.20 -11.63
C GLU A 224 -19.78 21.32 -10.78
N GLU A 225 -19.02 20.42 -11.41
CA GLU A 225 -18.03 19.59 -10.73
C GLU A 225 -16.92 20.46 -10.10
N LEU A 226 -16.39 21.45 -10.83
CA LEU A 226 -15.42 22.42 -10.33
C LEU A 226 -15.95 23.21 -9.13
N ALA A 227 -17.19 23.67 -9.19
CA ALA A 227 -17.83 24.40 -8.09
C ALA A 227 -17.94 23.54 -6.81
N ARG A 228 -17.96 22.22 -6.94
CA ARG A 228 -17.95 21.27 -5.82
C ARG A 228 -16.53 21.01 -5.31
N VAL A 229 -15.58 20.68 -6.20
CA VAL A 229 -14.27 20.17 -5.79
C VAL A 229 -13.25 21.26 -5.46
N LEU A 230 -13.22 22.37 -6.21
CA LEU A 230 -12.16 23.38 -6.07
C LEU A 230 -12.09 23.99 -4.65
N PRO A 231 -13.20 24.43 -4.03
CA PRO A 231 -13.12 25.02 -2.69
C PRO A 231 -12.58 24.06 -1.62
N VAL A 232 -12.78 22.75 -1.81
CA VAL A 232 -12.27 21.71 -0.92
C VAL A 232 -10.79 21.46 -1.18
N VAL A 233 -10.39 21.32 -2.45
CA VAL A 233 -8.98 21.10 -2.85
C VAL A 233 -8.09 22.26 -2.39
N GLU A 234 -8.46 23.51 -2.69
CA GLU A 234 -7.67 24.71 -2.37
C GLU A 234 -7.37 24.81 -0.87
N ARG A 235 -8.37 24.51 -0.02
CA ARG A 235 -8.23 24.55 1.43
C ARG A 235 -7.41 23.37 1.95
N LEU A 236 -7.72 22.15 1.52
CA LEU A 236 -7.00 20.96 1.99
C LEU A 236 -5.53 20.96 1.57
N ALA A 237 -5.19 21.53 0.40
CA ALA A 237 -3.82 21.60 -0.07
C ALA A 237 -2.89 22.26 0.96
N GLY A 238 -3.36 23.31 1.65
CA GLY A 238 -2.60 23.98 2.72
C GLY A 238 -2.80 23.41 4.13
N GLU A 239 -3.86 22.63 4.38
CA GLU A 239 -4.23 22.17 5.73
C GLU A 239 -3.75 20.76 6.08
N VAL A 240 -3.69 19.86 5.09
CA VAL A 240 -3.30 18.45 5.32
C VAL A 240 -1.99 18.13 4.61
N THR A 241 -1.30 17.08 5.05
CA THR A 241 -0.02 16.66 4.46
C THR A 241 -0.10 15.39 3.62
N VAL A 242 -1.29 14.77 3.52
CA VAL A 242 -1.52 13.55 2.73
C VAL A 242 -1.86 13.95 1.29
N PRO A 243 -1.39 13.23 0.25
CA PRO A 243 -1.82 13.48 -1.13
C PRO A 243 -3.33 13.66 -1.28
N LEU A 244 -3.69 14.54 -2.22
CA LEU A 244 -5.07 14.78 -2.62
C LEU A 244 -5.25 14.26 -4.05
N SER A 245 -6.10 13.25 -4.20
CA SER A 245 -6.56 12.73 -5.49
C SER A 245 -7.88 13.38 -5.85
N VAL A 246 -8.13 13.61 -7.14
CA VAL A 246 -9.43 14.05 -7.66
C VAL A 246 -10.02 12.97 -8.55
N ASP A 247 -11.20 12.48 -8.18
CA ASP A 247 -11.99 11.48 -8.91
C ASP A 247 -12.77 12.20 -10.02
N THR A 248 -12.17 12.26 -11.21
CA THR A 248 -12.75 12.93 -12.37
C THR A 248 -12.25 12.32 -13.68
N TYR A 249 -13.10 12.33 -14.70
CA TYR A 249 -12.76 11.94 -16.07
C TYR A 249 -12.72 13.14 -17.04
N LYS A 250 -12.82 14.39 -16.53
CA LYS A 250 -12.83 15.62 -17.32
C LYS A 250 -11.50 16.36 -17.22
N ALA A 251 -10.83 16.60 -18.35
CA ALA A 251 -9.50 17.20 -18.40
C ALA A 251 -9.49 18.61 -17.80
N GLU A 252 -10.53 19.41 -18.05
CA GLU A 252 -10.67 20.75 -17.46
C GLU A 252 -10.72 20.71 -15.92
N VAL A 253 -11.44 19.72 -15.35
CA VAL A 253 -11.54 19.55 -13.89
C VAL A 253 -10.19 19.16 -13.31
N ALA A 254 -9.52 18.20 -13.94
CA ALA A 254 -8.19 17.75 -13.55
C ALA A 254 -7.17 18.90 -13.57
N GLU A 255 -7.04 19.62 -14.69
CA GLU A 255 -6.11 20.75 -14.86
C GLU A 255 -6.30 21.80 -13.75
N ARG A 256 -7.55 22.22 -13.51
CA ARG A 256 -7.84 23.25 -12.51
C ARG A 256 -7.62 22.77 -11.09
N ALA A 257 -7.95 21.51 -10.78
CA ALA A 257 -7.69 20.95 -9.46
C ALA A 257 -6.18 20.77 -9.20
N LEU A 258 -5.42 20.36 -10.21
CA LEU A 258 -3.96 20.25 -10.16
C LEU A 258 -3.32 21.62 -9.94
N ALA A 259 -3.80 22.67 -10.62
CA ALA A 259 -3.37 24.05 -10.37
C ALA A 259 -3.73 24.53 -8.94
N ALA A 260 -4.83 24.05 -8.37
CA ALA A 260 -5.27 24.36 -7.02
C ALA A 260 -4.55 23.59 -5.90
N GLY A 261 -3.67 22.64 -6.25
CA GLY A 261 -2.88 21.87 -5.28
C GLY A 261 -3.32 20.41 -5.09
N ALA A 262 -4.10 19.83 -6.00
CA ALA A 262 -4.22 18.38 -6.10
C ALA A 262 -2.88 17.74 -6.51
N HIS A 263 -2.72 16.45 -6.18
CA HIS A 263 -1.45 15.72 -6.36
C HIS A 263 -1.59 14.50 -7.26
N MET A 264 -2.82 14.07 -7.56
CA MET A 264 -3.14 12.84 -8.26
C MET A 264 -4.51 12.94 -8.95
N ILE A 265 -4.69 12.23 -10.05
CA ILE A 265 -5.98 12.06 -10.74
C ILE A 265 -6.45 10.60 -10.61
N ASN A 266 -7.72 10.40 -10.30
CA ASN A 266 -8.37 9.10 -10.33
C ASN A 266 -9.41 9.10 -11.47
N ASP A 267 -9.06 8.51 -12.62
CA ASP A 267 -9.92 8.53 -13.81
C ASP A 267 -10.60 7.17 -14.01
N ILE A 268 -11.89 7.13 -13.68
CA ILE A 268 -12.74 5.95 -13.83
C ILE A 268 -12.92 5.49 -15.29
N SER A 269 -12.57 6.32 -16.27
CA SER A 269 -12.68 6.05 -17.71
C SER A 269 -11.39 5.47 -18.31
N ALA A 270 -10.28 5.56 -17.57
CA ALA A 270 -8.92 5.28 -18.03
C ALA A 270 -8.55 6.05 -19.31
N LEU A 271 -8.70 7.38 -19.28
CA LEU A 271 -8.33 8.31 -20.35
C LEU A 271 -9.16 8.16 -21.63
N ARG A 272 -10.39 7.62 -21.55
CA ARG A 272 -11.23 7.37 -22.74
C ARG A 272 -12.28 8.43 -22.98
N PHE A 273 -12.79 9.06 -21.93
CA PHE A 273 -13.94 9.96 -22.06
C PHE A 273 -13.54 11.35 -22.51
N ASP A 274 -12.43 11.87 -21.98
CA ASP A 274 -11.88 13.16 -22.38
C ASP A 274 -10.50 12.94 -23.03
N PRO A 275 -10.34 13.27 -24.33
CA PRO A 275 -9.08 13.06 -25.03
C PRO A 275 -7.95 13.92 -24.48
N GLY A 276 -8.21 15.03 -23.78
CA GLY A 276 -7.18 15.89 -23.21
C GLY A 276 -6.63 15.44 -21.85
N MET A 277 -7.22 14.41 -21.23
CA MET A 277 -6.85 14.00 -19.88
C MET A 277 -5.40 13.46 -19.81
N ALA A 278 -4.97 12.74 -20.84
CA ALA A 278 -3.64 12.14 -20.87
C ALA A 278 -2.54 13.21 -20.93
N GLU A 279 -2.74 14.26 -21.73
CA GLU A 279 -1.83 15.39 -21.86
C GLU A 279 -1.77 16.21 -20.57
N VAL A 280 -2.91 16.44 -19.91
CA VAL A 280 -2.96 17.14 -18.61
C VAL A 280 -2.14 16.39 -17.55
N VAL A 281 -2.36 15.08 -17.42
CA VAL A 281 -1.61 14.26 -16.45
C VAL A 281 -0.11 14.27 -16.77
N ALA A 282 0.27 14.12 -18.04
CA ALA A 282 1.66 14.13 -18.47
C ALA A 282 2.34 15.49 -18.22
N ALA A 283 1.67 16.59 -18.56
CA ALA A 283 2.21 17.94 -18.39
C ALA A 283 2.44 18.31 -16.91
N HIS A 284 1.62 17.78 -16.01
CA HIS A 284 1.74 18.00 -14.57
C HIS A 284 2.63 16.99 -13.83
N GLU A 285 3.09 15.93 -14.51
CA GLU A 285 3.92 14.85 -13.94
C GLU A 285 3.33 14.27 -12.62
N VAL A 286 2.02 14.01 -12.62
CA VAL A 286 1.29 13.50 -11.44
C VAL A 286 0.81 12.06 -11.63
N PRO A 287 0.60 11.31 -10.53
CA PRO A 287 -0.02 10.00 -10.60
C PRO A 287 -1.43 10.00 -11.20
N VAL A 288 -1.76 8.93 -11.93
CA VAL A 288 -3.08 8.66 -12.47
C VAL A 288 -3.55 7.23 -12.18
N VAL A 289 -4.80 7.07 -11.74
CA VAL A 289 -5.47 5.76 -11.67
C VAL A 289 -6.20 5.51 -13.00
N LEU A 290 -5.91 4.37 -13.63
CA LEU A 290 -6.59 3.88 -14.81
C LEU A 290 -7.55 2.76 -14.39
N MET A 291 -8.85 3.07 -14.31
CA MET A 291 -9.86 2.08 -13.92
C MET A 291 -10.54 1.44 -15.13
N HIS A 292 -10.78 0.13 -15.04
CA HIS A 292 -11.63 -0.56 -15.98
C HIS A 292 -13.13 -0.45 -15.68
N MET A 293 -13.90 -0.07 -16.70
CA MET A 293 -15.36 -0.04 -16.70
C MET A 293 -15.91 -0.38 -18.09
N GLN A 294 -16.91 -1.25 -18.15
CA GLN A 294 -17.73 -1.48 -19.34
C GLN A 294 -18.96 -0.57 -19.29
N GLY A 295 -19.20 0.20 -20.36
CA GLY A 295 -20.25 1.22 -20.41
C GLY A 295 -19.87 2.51 -19.66
N THR A 296 -20.87 3.21 -19.14
CA THR A 296 -20.77 4.46 -18.36
C THR A 296 -21.45 4.28 -17.01
N PRO A 297 -21.23 5.16 -16.00
CA PRO A 297 -21.93 5.05 -14.71
C PRO A 297 -23.47 4.97 -14.84
N ARG A 298 -24.04 5.59 -15.88
CA ARG A 298 -25.47 5.58 -16.20
C ARG A 298 -25.99 4.19 -16.59
N ASP A 299 -25.23 3.42 -17.38
CA ASP A 299 -25.71 2.20 -18.04
C ASP A 299 -24.86 0.94 -17.82
N MET A 300 -23.71 1.04 -17.13
CA MET A 300 -22.76 -0.06 -16.95
C MET A 300 -23.37 -1.34 -16.38
N GLN A 301 -24.42 -1.23 -15.54
CA GLN A 301 -25.07 -2.41 -14.94
C GLN A 301 -26.07 -3.10 -15.87
N ARG A 302 -26.32 -2.57 -17.06
CA ARG A 302 -27.26 -3.15 -18.03
C ARG A 302 -26.59 -4.29 -18.78
N ASN A 303 -26.75 -5.51 -18.26
CA ASN A 303 -26.29 -6.76 -18.89
C ASN A 303 -24.81 -6.76 -19.32
N PRO A 304 -23.85 -6.56 -18.40
CA PRO A 304 -22.43 -6.62 -18.73
C PRO A 304 -22.02 -8.05 -19.13
N ILE A 305 -21.36 -8.18 -20.27
CA ILE A 305 -20.89 -9.45 -20.84
C ILE A 305 -19.39 -9.37 -21.06
N TYR A 306 -18.68 -10.40 -20.59
CA TYR A 306 -17.26 -10.65 -20.81
C TYR A 306 -17.10 -12.05 -21.41
N GLU A 307 -16.09 -12.24 -22.24
CA GLU A 307 -15.69 -13.59 -22.68
C GLU A 307 -14.96 -14.30 -21.53
N ALA A 308 -14.02 -13.59 -20.91
CA ALA A 308 -13.31 -14.02 -19.71
C ALA A 308 -12.93 -12.77 -18.91
N VAL A 309 -13.64 -12.50 -17.81
CA VAL A 309 -13.60 -11.18 -17.16
C VAL A 309 -12.19 -10.75 -16.75
N VAL A 310 -11.37 -11.63 -16.18
CA VAL A 310 -10.01 -11.24 -15.77
C VAL A 310 -9.10 -10.97 -16.98
N PRO A 311 -8.98 -11.89 -17.97
CA PRO A 311 -8.26 -11.60 -19.22
C PRO A 311 -8.73 -10.35 -19.96
N ASP A 312 -10.05 -10.11 -20.06
CA ASP A 312 -10.61 -8.97 -20.77
C ASP A 312 -10.23 -7.64 -20.09
N ILE A 313 -10.22 -7.62 -18.75
CA ILE A 313 -9.80 -6.45 -17.98
C ILE A 313 -8.30 -6.22 -18.11
N LEU A 314 -7.48 -7.28 -18.09
CA LEU A 314 -6.05 -7.16 -18.30
C LEU A 314 -5.74 -6.52 -19.66
N ASP A 315 -6.37 -6.99 -20.74
CA ASP A 315 -6.18 -6.44 -22.08
C ASP A 315 -6.61 -4.97 -22.19
N PHE A 316 -7.70 -4.62 -21.50
CA PHE A 316 -8.15 -3.23 -21.41
C PHE A 316 -7.12 -2.34 -20.72
N LEU A 317 -6.64 -2.74 -19.53
CA LEU A 317 -5.69 -1.98 -18.74
C LEU A 317 -4.34 -1.88 -19.45
N ASP A 318 -3.90 -2.95 -20.10
CA ASP A 318 -2.70 -3.02 -20.96
C ASP A 318 -2.76 -1.94 -22.05
N THR A 319 -3.92 -1.83 -22.72
CA THR A 319 -4.14 -0.78 -23.73
C THR A 319 -4.20 0.62 -23.12
N ALA A 320 -4.77 0.77 -21.91
CA ALA A 320 -4.84 2.05 -21.21
C ALA A 320 -3.46 2.57 -20.77
N ILE A 321 -2.61 1.68 -20.27
CA ILE A 321 -1.20 1.97 -19.95
C ILE A 321 -0.49 2.45 -21.22
N GLY A 322 -0.65 1.73 -22.35
CA GLY A 322 -0.09 2.14 -23.63
C GLY A 322 -0.50 3.55 -24.07
N ARG A 323 -1.77 3.95 -23.86
CA ARG A 323 -2.24 5.33 -24.13
C ARG A 323 -1.53 6.36 -23.25
N ALA A 324 -1.44 6.10 -21.93
CA ALA A 324 -0.78 7.00 -20.99
C ALA A 324 0.72 7.18 -21.32
N LEU A 325 1.42 6.09 -21.58
CA LEU A 325 2.84 6.10 -21.97
C LEU A 325 3.06 6.86 -23.29
N ALA A 326 2.17 6.68 -24.27
CA ALA A 326 2.25 7.39 -25.55
C ALA A 326 2.05 8.91 -25.41
N ALA A 327 1.25 9.35 -24.43
CA ALA A 327 1.08 10.77 -24.08
C ALA A 327 2.24 11.35 -23.25
N GLY A 328 3.18 10.50 -22.80
CA GLY A 328 4.35 10.92 -22.03
C GLY A 328 4.21 10.75 -20.51
N VAL A 329 3.15 10.12 -20.02
CA VAL A 329 3.03 9.80 -18.59
C VAL A 329 4.09 8.76 -18.21
N HIS A 330 4.87 9.03 -17.17
CA HIS A 330 5.87 8.07 -16.68
C HIS A 330 5.19 6.86 -16.05
N ARG A 331 5.72 5.65 -16.28
CA ARG A 331 5.12 4.40 -15.80
C ARG A 331 4.98 4.34 -14.28
N ASP A 332 5.96 4.87 -13.55
CA ASP A 332 5.95 4.94 -12.08
C ASP A 332 4.85 5.86 -11.51
N LEU A 333 4.13 6.59 -12.37
CA LEU A 333 3.00 7.43 -12.01
C LEU A 333 1.65 6.77 -12.37
N ILE A 334 1.63 5.53 -12.85
CA ILE A 334 0.39 4.86 -13.26
C ILE A 334 -0.04 3.84 -12.19
N LEU A 335 -1.30 3.89 -11.78
CA LEU A 335 -1.98 2.81 -11.05
C LEU A 335 -3.08 2.22 -11.92
N VAL A 336 -3.42 0.96 -11.66
CA VAL A 336 -4.54 0.29 -12.32
C VAL A 336 -5.61 -0.13 -11.32
N ASP A 337 -6.88 -0.03 -11.70
CA ASP A 337 -8.01 -0.54 -10.92
C ASP A 337 -8.89 -1.45 -11.80
N PRO A 338 -9.13 -2.72 -11.42
CA PRO A 338 -10.00 -3.61 -12.18
C PRO A 338 -11.48 -3.16 -12.18
N GLY A 339 -11.84 -2.21 -11.32
CA GLY A 339 -13.12 -1.53 -11.26
C GLY A 339 -14.22 -2.37 -10.64
N ILE A 340 -14.01 -2.87 -9.41
CA ILE A 340 -15.02 -3.67 -8.70
C ILE A 340 -16.36 -2.92 -8.61
N GLY A 341 -17.42 -3.60 -9.06
CA GLY A 341 -18.78 -3.06 -9.12
C GLY A 341 -19.05 -2.11 -10.28
N PHE A 342 -18.13 -1.94 -11.23
CA PHE A 342 -18.35 -1.12 -12.44
C PHE A 342 -18.54 -2.00 -13.68
N GLY A 343 -19.79 -2.15 -14.10
CA GLY A 343 -20.17 -2.99 -15.24
C GLY A 343 -19.82 -4.46 -15.08
N LYS A 344 -20.16 -5.03 -13.91
CA LYS A 344 -19.79 -6.39 -13.50
C LYS A 344 -20.91 -7.02 -12.69
N THR A 345 -21.26 -8.26 -13.00
CA THR A 345 -22.21 -9.06 -12.22
C THR A 345 -21.60 -9.49 -10.88
N LEU A 346 -22.38 -10.11 -10.00
CA LEU A 346 -21.85 -10.70 -8.76
C LEU A 346 -20.74 -11.72 -9.06
N SER A 347 -20.95 -12.63 -10.01
CA SER A 347 -19.96 -13.65 -10.38
C SER A 347 -18.67 -13.03 -10.93
N HIS A 348 -18.79 -12.01 -11.78
CA HIS A 348 -17.62 -11.29 -12.31
C HIS A 348 -16.79 -10.65 -11.18
N ASN A 349 -17.44 -9.97 -10.22
CA ASN A 349 -16.72 -9.37 -9.10
C ASN A 349 -16.01 -10.42 -8.24
N LEU A 350 -16.62 -11.59 -8.01
CA LEU A 350 -16.01 -12.67 -7.24
C LEU A 350 -14.84 -13.33 -7.98
N GLU A 351 -14.91 -13.44 -9.30
CA GLU A 351 -13.80 -13.95 -10.12
C GLU A 351 -12.61 -12.99 -10.09
N ILE A 352 -12.84 -11.68 -10.26
CA ILE A 352 -11.80 -10.67 -10.15
C ILE A 352 -11.12 -10.70 -8.77
N LEU A 353 -11.88 -10.85 -7.69
CA LEU A 353 -11.32 -10.93 -6.34
C LEU A 353 -10.56 -12.24 -6.09
N ARG A 354 -10.94 -13.33 -6.77
CA ARG A 354 -10.24 -14.62 -6.67
C ARG A 354 -8.87 -14.57 -7.34
N ASP A 355 -8.81 -13.97 -8.52
CA ASP A 355 -7.62 -13.92 -9.38
C ASP A 355 -7.02 -12.52 -9.41
N LEU A 356 -7.08 -11.80 -8.28
CA LEU A 356 -6.68 -10.40 -8.17
C LEU A 356 -5.16 -10.22 -8.31
N ASP A 357 -4.39 -11.26 -8.04
CA ASP A 357 -2.94 -11.32 -8.26
C ASP A 357 -2.57 -11.21 -9.75
N ALA A 358 -3.45 -11.61 -10.66
CA ALA A 358 -3.26 -11.48 -12.09
C ALA A 358 -2.96 -10.03 -12.54
N PHE A 359 -3.54 -9.03 -11.86
CA PHE A 359 -3.34 -7.62 -12.21
C PHE A 359 -1.93 -7.11 -11.91
N ARG A 360 -1.11 -7.88 -11.18
CA ARG A 360 0.33 -7.59 -11.04
C ARG A 360 1.09 -7.72 -12.36
N LEU A 361 0.57 -8.50 -13.32
CA LEU A 361 1.14 -8.60 -14.67
C LEU A 361 1.18 -7.25 -15.40
N THR A 362 0.36 -6.28 -14.98
CA THR A 362 0.42 -4.92 -15.51
C THR A 362 1.70 -4.18 -15.13
N GLY A 363 2.49 -4.69 -14.18
CA GLY A 363 3.66 -4.03 -13.58
C GLY A 363 3.34 -2.74 -12.79
N CYS A 364 2.09 -2.27 -12.81
CA CYS A 364 1.65 -1.07 -12.11
C CYS A 364 1.11 -1.42 -10.72
N PRO A 365 1.21 -0.52 -9.72
CA PRO A 365 0.49 -0.66 -8.47
C PRO A 365 -1.02 -0.84 -8.70
N VAL A 366 -1.60 -1.84 -8.05
CA VAL A 366 -3.03 -2.15 -8.15
C VAL A 366 -3.81 -1.41 -7.05
N LEU A 367 -4.84 -0.68 -7.46
CA LEU A 367 -5.84 -0.08 -6.58
C LEU A 367 -7.13 -0.91 -6.62
N VAL A 368 -7.80 -1.07 -5.48
CA VAL A 368 -9.14 -1.68 -5.44
C VAL A 368 -10.07 -0.90 -4.51
N GLY A 369 -11.28 -0.59 -4.97
CA GLY A 369 -12.34 0.02 -4.16
C GLY A 369 -13.52 -0.91 -3.83
N PRO A 370 -13.40 -1.85 -2.86
CA PRO A 370 -14.48 -2.77 -2.53
C PRO A 370 -15.52 -2.18 -1.56
N SER A 371 -15.22 -1.01 -0.97
CA SER A 371 -15.95 -0.48 0.18
C SER A 371 -17.43 -0.27 -0.07
N ARG A 372 -18.26 -0.94 0.76
CA ARG A 372 -19.73 -0.85 0.77
C ARG A 372 -20.41 -1.21 -0.56
N LYS A 373 -19.71 -1.86 -1.49
CA LYS A 373 -20.21 -2.22 -2.83
C LYS A 373 -21.37 -3.23 -2.78
N SER A 374 -22.18 -3.24 -3.84
CA SER A 374 -23.40 -4.06 -3.94
C SER A 374 -23.14 -5.56 -3.86
N PHE A 375 -22.01 -6.07 -4.37
CA PHE A 375 -21.70 -7.49 -4.32
C PHE A 375 -21.63 -8.02 -2.87
N ILE A 376 -21.10 -7.23 -1.93
CA ILE A 376 -21.10 -7.55 -0.49
C ILE A 376 -22.54 -7.59 0.03
N GLY A 377 -23.33 -6.58 -0.33
CA GLY A 377 -24.75 -6.51 0.02
C GLY A 377 -25.54 -7.72 -0.48
N ASN A 378 -25.28 -8.18 -1.69
CA ASN A 378 -25.96 -9.33 -2.29
C ASN A 378 -25.56 -10.66 -1.62
N ILE A 379 -24.35 -10.78 -1.09
CA ILE A 379 -23.89 -11.97 -0.37
C ILE A 379 -24.44 -12.00 1.05
N LEU A 380 -24.44 -10.85 1.73
CA LEU A 380 -24.77 -10.76 3.16
C LEU A 380 -26.23 -10.35 3.44
N ASP A 381 -26.96 -9.92 2.41
CA ASP A 381 -28.29 -9.29 2.54
C ASP A 381 -28.27 -8.05 3.45
N LEU A 382 -27.31 -7.14 3.21
CA LEU A 382 -27.07 -5.96 4.06
C LEU A 382 -27.13 -4.63 3.30
N PRO A 383 -27.67 -3.56 3.91
CA PRO A 383 -27.59 -2.20 3.36
C PRO A 383 -26.15 -1.65 3.41
N PRO A 384 -25.79 -0.62 2.61
CA PRO A 384 -24.41 -0.15 2.44
C PRO A 384 -23.64 0.14 3.74
N LEU A 385 -24.28 0.73 4.75
CA LEU A 385 -23.65 1.12 6.01
C LEU A 385 -23.27 -0.08 6.90
N LEU A 386 -23.84 -1.26 6.66
CA LEU A 386 -23.61 -2.48 7.44
C LEU A 386 -22.66 -3.47 6.72
N ARG A 387 -21.84 -2.99 5.78
CA ARG A 387 -20.96 -3.84 4.94
C ARG A 387 -19.49 -3.79 5.36
N LEU A 388 -19.19 -3.40 6.60
CA LEU A 388 -17.82 -3.19 7.05
C LEU A 388 -17.03 -4.51 7.05
N GLU A 389 -17.59 -5.59 7.57
CA GLU A 389 -16.94 -6.90 7.68
C GLU A 389 -16.65 -7.48 6.30
N GLY A 390 -17.59 -7.36 5.36
CA GLY A 390 -17.38 -7.78 3.98
C GLY A 390 -16.33 -6.93 3.26
N THR A 391 -16.25 -5.63 3.59
CA THR A 391 -15.19 -4.75 3.07
C THR A 391 -13.83 -5.16 3.63
N ALA A 392 -13.73 -5.38 4.94
CA ALA A 392 -12.51 -5.81 5.62
C ALA A 392 -12.01 -7.16 5.09
N ALA A 393 -12.90 -8.13 4.91
CA ALA A 393 -12.56 -9.43 4.32
C ALA A 393 -11.98 -9.28 2.91
N THR A 394 -12.62 -8.45 2.07
CA THR A 394 -12.14 -8.19 0.70
C THR A 394 -10.78 -7.49 0.70
N VAL A 395 -10.58 -6.51 1.59
CA VAL A 395 -9.29 -5.83 1.73
C VAL A 395 -8.19 -6.79 2.17
N ALA A 396 -8.42 -7.65 3.17
CA ALA A 396 -7.42 -8.61 3.63
C ALA A 396 -7.00 -9.59 2.51
N LEU A 397 -7.95 -10.05 1.70
CA LEU A 397 -7.66 -10.86 0.50
C LEU A 397 -6.90 -10.06 -0.56
N GLY A 398 -7.25 -8.78 -0.74
CA GLY A 398 -6.53 -7.86 -1.61
C GLY A 398 -5.07 -7.67 -1.22
N VAL A 399 -4.80 -7.46 0.06
CA VAL A 399 -3.42 -7.36 0.57
C VAL A 399 -2.63 -8.63 0.26
N LYS A 400 -3.23 -9.82 0.47
CA LYS A 400 -2.61 -11.10 0.13
C LYS A 400 -2.32 -11.24 -1.37
N ALA A 401 -3.20 -10.72 -2.23
CA ALA A 401 -3.01 -10.72 -3.68
C ALA A 401 -1.98 -9.69 -4.17
N GLY A 402 -1.50 -8.79 -3.31
CA GLY A 402 -0.52 -7.76 -3.65
C GLY A 402 -1.11 -6.41 -4.06
N VAL A 403 -2.37 -6.13 -3.70
CA VAL A 403 -2.97 -4.79 -3.84
C VAL A 403 -2.09 -3.75 -3.13
N SER A 404 -1.89 -2.62 -3.80
CA SER A 404 -1.05 -1.52 -3.31
C SER A 404 -1.87 -0.41 -2.66
N VAL A 405 -3.10 -0.18 -3.13
CA VAL A 405 -3.99 0.86 -2.60
C VAL A 405 -5.40 0.31 -2.41
N VAL A 406 -6.03 0.58 -1.27
CA VAL A 406 -7.45 0.27 -1.05
C VAL A 406 -8.27 1.54 -0.86
N ARG A 407 -9.31 1.71 -1.67
CA ARG A 407 -10.20 2.88 -1.64
C ARG A 407 -11.44 2.62 -0.79
N VAL A 408 -11.56 3.33 0.33
CA VAL A 408 -12.53 3.02 1.40
C VAL A 408 -13.18 4.24 2.07
N HIS A 409 -14.38 4.02 2.61
CA HIS A 409 -15.09 5.03 3.43
C HIS A 409 -14.66 4.98 4.90
N ASP A 410 -14.49 3.77 5.45
CA ASP A 410 -14.22 3.48 6.86
C ASP A 410 -12.70 3.38 7.12
N VAL A 411 -11.98 4.51 7.09
CA VAL A 411 -10.50 4.56 7.08
C VAL A 411 -9.90 3.87 8.28
N GLU A 412 -10.29 4.21 9.51
CA GLU A 412 -9.67 3.63 10.71
C GLU A 412 -9.79 2.11 10.76
N ALA A 413 -11.00 1.59 10.55
CA ALA A 413 -11.27 0.15 10.60
C ALA A 413 -10.48 -0.61 9.54
N ILE A 414 -10.45 -0.11 8.30
CA ILE A 414 -9.74 -0.75 7.21
C ILE A 414 -8.23 -0.60 7.33
N ARG A 415 -7.71 0.53 7.84
CA ARG A 415 -6.28 0.69 8.17
C ARG A 415 -5.83 -0.39 9.15
N ARG A 416 -6.62 -0.68 10.20
CA ARG A 416 -6.33 -1.76 11.15
C ARG A 416 -6.32 -3.13 10.46
N THR A 417 -7.30 -3.41 9.59
CA THR A 417 -7.35 -4.64 8.79
C THR A 417 -6.14 -4.80 7.89
N ALA A 418 -5.82 -3.77 7.10
CA ALA A 418 -4.70 -3.77 6.16
C ALA A 418 -3.36 -3.97 6.90
N ARG A 419 -3.16 -3.31 8.05
CA ARG A 419 -1.95 -3.46 8.87
C ARG A 419 -1.74 -4.89 9.36
N VAL A 420 -2.80 -5.56 9.83
CA VAL A 420 -2.71 -6.98 10.24
C VAL A 420 -2.42 -7.86 9.03
N ALA A 421 -3.11 -7.64 7.91
CA ALA A 421 -2.91 -8.41 6.69
C ALA A 421 -1.48 -8.23 6.14
N ASP A 422 -0.95 -7.00 6.09
CA ASP A 422 0.41 -6.70 5.66
C ASP A 422 1.43 -7.35 6.58
N ALA A 423 1.23 -7.33 7.91
CA ALA A 423 2.11 -8.00 8.86
C ALA A 423 2.19 -9.52 8.61
N ILE A 424 1.09 -10.15 8.20
CA ILE A 424 1.04 -11.58 7.86
C ILE A 424 1.72 -11.84 6.51
N VAL A 425 1.43 -11.02 5.49
CA VAL A 425 1.82 -11.27 4.09
C VAL A 425 3.23 -10.79 3.78
N ARG A 426 3.61 -9.61 4.29
CA ARG A 426 4.90 -8.94 4.03
C ARG A 426 5.90 -9.09 5.18
N GLY A 427 5.45 -9.65 6.30
CA GLY A 427 6.21 -9.80 7.54
C GLY A 427 6.03 -8.62 8.49
N TYR A 428 5.94 -8.91 9.78
CA TYR A 428 5.88 -7.90 10.83
C TYR A 428 7.29 -7.35 11.09
N ARG A 429 7.47 -6.04 10.93
CA ARG A 429 8.68 -5.34 11.38
C ARG A 429 8.35 -4.48 12.60
N PRO A 430 9.08 -4.61 13.72
CA PRO A 430 8.96 -3.69 14.84
C PRO A 430 9.14 -2.24 14.36
N ALA A 431 8.37 -1.31 14.91
CA ALA A 431 8.48 0.08 14.53
C ALA A 431 9.78 0.68 15.05
N ARG A 432 10.46 1.48 14.23
CA ARG A 432 11.57 2.33 14.70
C ARG A 432 10.98 3.53 15.42
N ALA A 433 11.38 3.78 16.66
CA ALA A 433 10.94 4.95 17.43
C ALA A 433 12.16 5.70 17.99
N PHE A 434 12.00 7.02 18.12
CA PHE A 434 13.03 7.90 18.65
C PHE A 434 12.50 8.54 19.93
N LEU A 435 13.19 8.34 21.05
CA LEU A 435 12.85 8.92 22.34
C LEU A 435 13.89 9.97 22.71
N SER A 436 13.43 11.18 23.05
CA SER A 436 14.29 12.25 23.60
C SER A 436 14.30 12.14 25.11
N LEU A 437 15.49 12.13 25.69
CA LEU A 437 15.70 12.07 27.13
C LEU A 437 16.35 13.37 27.61
N GLY A 438 15.90 13.91 28.75
CA GLY A 438 16.45 15.14 29.33
C GLY A 438 16.45 15.15 30.86
N ALA A 439 17.57 15.56 31.47
CA ALA A 439 17.73 15.63 32.93
C ALA A 439 18.56 16.85 33.36
N ASN A 440 18.27 17.45 34.52
CA ASN A 440 19.09 18.55 35.07
C ASN A 440 19.22 18.59 36.61
N LEU A 441 18.73 17.57 37.33
CA LEU A 441 18.81 17.52 38.79
C LEU A 441 19.79 16.44 39.26
N GLY A 442 20.52 16.67 40.34
CA GLY A 442 21.39 15.65 40.94
C GLY A 442 22.57 15.27 40.05
N ASP A 443 22.61 14.02 39.58
CA ASP A 443 23.56 13.54 38.57
C ASP A 443 22.81 13.24 37.26
N PRO A 444 22.69 14.23 36.35
CA PRO A 444 21.90 14.09 35.13
C PRO A 444 22.40 12.98 34.20
N VAL A 445 23.72 12.78 34.12
CA VAL A 445 24.29 11.76 33.22
C VAL A 445 24.03 10.36 33.78
N ALA A 446 24.14 10.15 35.09
CA ALA A 446 23.75 8.88 35.70
C ALA A 446 22.24 8.59 35.51
N GLN A 447 21.39 9.62 35.59
CA GLN A 447 19.95 9.49 35.33
C GLN A 447 19.66 9.09 33.88
N LEU A 448 20.33 9.72 32.91
CA LEU A 448 20.24 9.35 31.50
C LEU A 448 20.69 7.89 31.29
N ARG A 449 21.82 7.47 31.86
CA ARG A 449 22.30 6.07 31.74
C ARG A 449 21.28 5.06 32.28
N GLU A 450 20.70 5.34 33.44
CA GLU A 450 19.71 4.45 34.05
C GLU A 450 18.41 4.42 33.25
N ALA A 451 17.95 5.56 32.71
CA ALA A 451 16.79 5.60 31.83
C ALA A 451 17.01 4.78 30.55
N VAL A 452 18.17 4.93 29.89
CA VAL A 452 18.54 4.12 28.71
C VAL A 452 18.64 2.63 29.05
N ARG A 453 19.17 2.28 30.24
CA ARG A 453 19.19 0.89 30.72
C ARG A 453 17.78 0.31 30.84
N ARG A 454 16.84 1.07 31.41
CA ARG A 454 15.44 0.64 31.56
C ARG A 454 14.73 0.49 30.21
N ILE A 455 14.94 1.44 29.29
CA ILE A 455 14.45 1.34 27.91
C ILE A 455 15.01 0.08 27.23
N ARG A 456 16.31 -0.20 27.37
CA ARG A 456 16.94 -1.41 26.80
C ARG A 456 16.33 -2.71 27.30
N THR A 457 15.86 -2.75 28.56
CA THR A 457 15.24 -3.93 29.18
C THR A 457 13.72 -3.95 29.07
N MET A 458 13.12 -2.96 28.42
CA MET A 458 11.67 -2.83 28.30
C MET A 458 11.11 -3.92 27.37
N PRO A 459 10.15 -4.75 27.82
CA PRO A 459 9.58 -5.82 27.01
C PRO A 459 9.02 -5.31 25.68
N GLY A 460 9.23 -6.08 24.61
CA GLY A 460 8.79 -5.70 23.26
C GLY A 460 9.58 -4.54 22.66
N THR A 461 10.77 -4.23 23.19
CA THR A 461 11.67 -3.22 22.61
C THR A 461 13.10 -3.71 22.48
N ARG A 462 13.83 -3.09 21.56
CA ARG A 462 15.25 -3.31 21.31
C ARG A 462 15.93 -1.97 21.09
N LEU A 463 16.89 -1.62 21.93
CA LEU A 463 17.73 -0.44 21.72
C LEU A 463 18.58 -0.64 20.45
N VAL A 464 18.48 0.29 19.50
CA VAL A 464 19.23 0.28 18.23
C VAL A 464 20.46 1.15 18.35
N ALA A 465 20.29 2.40 18.80
CA ALA A 465 21.37 3.36 18.93
C ALA A 465 21.08 4.38 20.05
N CYS A 466 22.13 5.03 20.54
CA CYS A 466 22.07 6.10 21.53
C CYS A 466 23.01 7.22 21.06
N SER A 467 22.53 8.45 21.01
CA SER A 467 23.35 9.60 20.63
C SER A 467 24.37 9.92 21.73
N SER A 468 25.30 10.81 21.41
CA SER A 468 26.05 11.53 22.42
C SER A 468 25.14 12.36 23.32
N VAL A 469 25.67 12.75 24.48
CA VAL A 469 25.02 13.65 25.42
C VAL A 469 25.38 15.09 25.07
N TYR A 470 24.37 15.94 25.06
CA TYR A 470 24.48 17.36 24.80
C TYR A 470 23.94 18.15 25.97
N ARG A 471 24.72 19.13 26.42
CA ARG A 471 24.32 20.05 27.48
C ARG A 471 23.67 21.27 26.84
N THR A 472 22.47 21.65 27.26
CA THR A 472 21.72 22.76 26.65
C THR A 472 21.15 23.72 27.68
N GLU A 473 21.07 24.99 27.30
CA GLU A 473 20.37 26.01 28.09
C GLU A 473 18.88 25.61 28.31
N PRO A 474 18.31 25.85 29.50
CA PRO A 474 16.91 25.56 29.75
C PRO A 474 15.99 26.37 28.84
N VAL A 475 14.92 25.72 28.39
CA VAL A 475 13.87 26.36 27.61
C VAL A 475 12.73 26.77 28.54
N GLY A 476 12.51 28.07 28.72
CA GLY A 476 11.37 28.60 29.49
C GLY A 476 11.67 29.85 30.31
N PRO A 477 10.68 30.39 31.06
CA PRO A 477 10.88 31.56 31.90
C PRO A 477 11.47 31.19 33.28
N VAL A 478 11.67 29.90 33.56
CA VAL A 478 12.18 29.40 34.84
C VAL A 478 13.70 29.28 34.74
N ALA A 479 14.41 30.10 35.50
CA ALA A 479 15.86 29.99 35.64
C ALA A 479 16.22 28.68 36.36
N GLN A 480 17.12 27.89 35.75
CA GLN A 480 17.52 26.58 36.24
C GLN A 480 18.85 26.16 35.60
N ASP A 481 19.45 25.10 36.12
CA ASP A 481 20.66 24.52 35.55
C ASP A 481 20.42 23.97 34.14
N TRP A 482 21.48 23.94 33.34
CA TRP A 482 21.48 23.40 32.00
C TRP A 482 21.06 21.92 32.00
N PHE A 483 20.31 21.53 30.98
CA PHE A 483 19.87 20.15 30.76
C PHE A 483 20.94 19.34 30.07
N PHE A 484 21.05 18.07 30.44
CA PHE A 484 21.75 17.05 29.68
C PHE A 484 20.71 16.28 28.89
N ASN A 485 20.88 16.22 27.58
CA ASN A 485 19.92 15.61 26.65
C ASN A 485 20.61 14.61 25.74
N LEU A 486 19.87 13.57 25.37
CA LEU A 486 20.25 12.63 24.33
C LEU A 486 19.00 12.10 23.63
N VAL A 487 19.17 11.46 22.49
CA VAL A 487 18.12 10.70 21.81
C VAL A 487 18.52 9.24 21.76
N VAL A 488 17.56 8.35 21.98
CA VAL A 488 17.71 6.92 21.69
C VAL A 488 16.84 6.51 20.53
N GLU A 489 17.38 5.63 19.69
CA GLU A 489 16.64 4.91 18.68
C GLU A 489 16.33 3.51 19.21
N ILE A 490 15.06 3.11 19.11
CA ILE A 490 14.60 1.77 19.47
C ILE A 490 13.81 1.14 18.32
N GLU A 491 13.81 -0.18 18.26
CA GLU A 491 12.77 -0.96 17.61
C GLU A 491 11.75 -1.41 18.66
N THR A 492 10.46 -1.35 18.36
CA THR A 492 9.42 -1.71 19.31
C THR A 492 8.18 -2.34 18.69
N GLU A 493 7.58 -3.26 19.43
CA GLU A 493 6.29 -3.88 19.16
C GLU A 493 5.14 -3.16 19.88
N LEU A 494 5.47 -2.25 20.81
CA LEU A 494 4.49 -1.48 21.59
C LEU A 494 3.92 -0.35 20.72
N ASP A 495 2.60 -0.17 20.72
CA ASP A 495 2.00 0.98 20.05
C ASP A 495 2.46 2.32 20.70
N PRO A 496 2.34 3.46 19.97
CA PRO A 496 2.81 4.75 20.46
C PRO A 496 2.25 5.17 21.83
N VAL A 497 0.99 4.84 22.13
CA VAL A 497 0.35 5.21 23.41
C VAL A 497 0.98 4.41 24.54
N ARG A 498 1.17 3.10 24.34
CA ARG A 498 1.85 2.24 25.32
C ARG A 498 3.30 2.63 25.52
N LEU A 499 4.00 3.02 24.45
CA LEU A 499 5.39 3.49 24.55
C LEU A 499 5.50 4.78 25.37
N VAL A 500 4.59 5.74 25.17
CA VAL A 500 4.51 6.96 26.01
C VAL A 500 4.21 6.58 27.47
N ALA A 501 3.27 5.67 27.71
CA ALA A 501 2.94 5.22 29.07
C ALA A 501 4.15 4.55 29.77
N GLU A 502 4.95 3.76 29.07
CA GLU A 502 6.17 3.17 29.61
C GLU A 502 7.25 4.23 29.90
N GLY A 503 7.39 5.25 29.04
CA GLY A 503 8.24 6.41 29.31
C GLY A 503 7.85 7.10 30.63
N LEU A 504 6.56 7.39 30.82
CA LEU A 504 6.02 7.95 32.06
C LEU A 504 6.26 7.05 33.28
N ARG A 505 6.17 5.72 33.11
CA ARG A 505 6.47 4.76 34.18
C ARG A 505 7.94 4.84 34.59
N ILE A 506 8.86 4.84 33.62
CA ILE A 506 10.31 4.97 33.88
C ILE A 506 10.60 6.29 34.60
N GLU A 507 9.99 7.39 34.17
CA GLU A 507 10.14 8.69 34.84
C GLU A 507 9.72 8.65 36.31
N ALA A 508 8.55 8.06 36.58
CA ALA A 508 8.01 7.95 37.93
C ALA A 508 8.91 7.09 38.83
N GLU A 509 9.44 5.98 38.31
CA GLU A 509 10.34 5.09 39.04
C GLU A 509 11.72 5.70 39.29
N LEU A 510 12.17 6.63 38.45
CA LEU A 510 13.37 7.44 38.68
C LEU A 510 13.12 8.65 39.58
N GLY A 511 11.87 8.84 40.05
CA GLY A 511 11.54 9.85 41.05
C GLY A 511 11.10 11.19 40.48
N ARG A 512 10.72 11.26 39.19
CA ARG A 512 10.15 12.49 38.60
C ARG A 512 8.82 12.84 39.28
N ARG A 513 8.76 14.01 39.92
CA ARG A 513 7.52 14.60 40.46
C ARG A 513 7.17 15.89 39.71
N ARG A 514 6.01 15.94 39.07
CA ARG A 514 5.57 17.10 38.28
C ARG A 514 5.01 18.19 39.21
N MET A 515 5.87 19.09 39.68
CA MET A 515 5.48 20.20 40.56
C MET A 515 5.10 21.47 39.79
N MET A 516 5.80 21.76 38.68
CA MET A 516 5.54 22.95 37.87
C MET A 516 5.86 22.72 36.39
N ARG A 517 5.19 23.47 35.50
CA ARG A 517 5.44 23.43 34.05
C ARG A 517 6.80 24.06 33.75
N TRP A 518 7.64 23.36 32.99
CA TRP A 518 9.00 23.77 32.57
C TRP A 518 10.04 23.88 33.70
N GLY A 519 9.76 23.26 34.85
CA GLY A 519 10.70 23.23 35.97
C GLY A 519 11.78 22.15 35.87
N PRO A 520 12.71 22.14 36.83
CA PRO A 520 13.76 21.13 36.93
C PRO A 520 13.21 19.71 37.09
N ARG A 521 13.93 18.72 36.58
CA ARG A 521 13.50 17.31 36.57
C ARG A 521 14.67 16.35 36.58
N VAL A 522 14.43 15.23 37.26
CA VAL A 522 15.33 14.08 37.33
C VAL A 522 15.43 13.37 35.97
N ILE A 523 14.33 13.26 35.25
CA ILE A 523 14.33 12.74 33.88
C ILE A 523 13.04 13.17 33.18
N ASP A 524 13.09 13.27 31.86
CA ASP A 524 12.00 13.49 30.93
C ASP A 524 12.21 12.52 29.77
N ILE A 525 11.17 11.80 29.35
CA ILE A 525 11.23 10.86 28.24
C ILE A 525 10.07 11.17 27.30
N ASP A 526 10.38 11.80 26.17
CA ASP A 526 9.40 12.17 25.16
C ASP A 526 9.53 11.28 23.91
N LEU A 527 8.41 10.72 23.45
CA LEU A 527 8.33 10.08 22.14
C LEU A 527 8.39 11.12 21.03
N VAL A 528 9.50 11.17 20.30
CA VAL A 528 9.73 12.15 19.23
C VAL A 528 9.10 11.71 17.92
N LEU A 529 9.41 10.49 17.50
CA LEU A 529 8.99 9.87 16.22
C LEU A 529 8.69 8.39 16.44
N TYR A 530 7.73 7.84 15.70
CA TYR A 530 7.36 6.43 15.72
C TYR A 530 7.04 5.96 14.31
N GLY A 531 7.97 5.30 13.64
CA GLY A 531 7.88 4.95 12.22
C GLY A 531 7.43 6.16 11.39
N GLU A 532 6.39 5.94 10.59
CA GLU A 532 5.66 6.99 9.86
C GLU A 532 4.30 7.32 10.51
N GLU A 533 4.03 6.79 11.71
CA GLU A 533 2.75 6.96 12.38
C GLU A 533 2.51 8.42 12.77
N ARG A 534 1.25 8.82 12.62
CA ARG A 534 0.75 10.10 13.13
C ARG A 534 -0.38 9.83 14.10
N VAL A 535 -0.16 10.19 15.35
CA VAL A 535 -1.16 10.09 16.40
C VAL A 535 -1.36 11.49 16.94
N ASP A 536 -2.60 11.96 16.97
CA ASP A 536 -2.96 13.21 17.63
C ASP A 536 -4.07 12.93 18.64
N ARG A 537 -3.66 12.42 19.81
CA ARG A 537 -4.54 12.12 20.93
C ARG A 537 -4.08 12.86 22.18
N PRO A 538 -4.97 13.08 23.17
CA PRO A 538 -4.59 13.73 24.43
C PRO A 538 -3.46 13.02 25.18
N ASP A 539 -3.37 11.70 25.04
CA ASP A 539 -2.43 10.81 25.71
C ASP A 539 -1.18 10.46 24.87
N CYS A 540 -1.20 10.74 23.56
CA CYS A 540 -0.06 10.53 22.67
C CYS A 540 -0.13 11.45 21.45
N ARG A 541 0.92 12.24 21.26
CA ARG A 541 1.11 13.05 20.05
C ARG A 541 2.44 12.70 19.41
N VAL A 542 2.39 12.02 18.27
CA VAL A 542 3.59 11.67 17.47
C VAL A 542 3.35 12.03 15.99
N PRO A 543 4.30 12.66 15.27
CA PRO A 543 5.53 13.28 15.77
C PRO A 543 5.28 14.28 16.92
N HIS A 544 6.22 14.37 17.86
CA HIS A 544 6.07 15.29 18.99
C HIS A 544 5.85 16.73 18.48
N PRO A 545 4.81 17.46 18.96
CA PRO A 545 4.41 18.73 18.36
C PRO A 545 5.52 19.76 18.25
N GLU A 546 6.37 19.85 19.28
CA GLU A 546 7.42 20.86 19.37
C GLU A 546 8.81 20.38 18.93
N SER A 547 9.00 19.09 18.59
CA SER A 547 10.36 18.53 18.37
C SER A 547 11.16 19.29 17.31
N HIS A 548 10.50 19.66 16.21
CA HIS A 548 11.05 20.43 15.09
C HIS A 548 11.56 21.85 15.47
N ARG A 549 11.29 22.32 16.69
CA ARG A 549 11.70 23.65 17.18
C ARG A 549 12.74 23.59 18.30
N ARG A 550 13.16 22.38 18.71
CA ARG A 550 14.02 22.15 19.88
C ARG A 550 15.39 21.64 19.44
N ARG A 551 16.42 22.47 19.61
CA ARG A 551 17.81 22.09 19.30
C ARG A 551 18.27 20.87 20.13
N PHE A 552 17.84 20.78 21.38
CA PHE A 552 18.17 19.66 22.27
C PHE A 552 17.58 18.32 21.81
N VAL A 553 16.58 18.32 20.92
CA VAL A 553 16.04 17.11 20.26
C VAL A 553 16.73 16.91 18.92
N LEU A 554 16.80 17.97 18.11
CA LEU A 554 17.28 17.91 16.73
C LEU A 554 18.76 17.56 16.61
N GLN A 555 19.62 18.14 17.45
CA GLN A 555 21.06 17.88 17.38
C GLN A 555 21.42 16.40 17.65
N PRO A 556 20.96 15.77 18.76
CA PRO A 556 21.20 14.35 18.97
C PRO A 556 20.43 13.45 17.98
N LEU A 557 19.25 13.85 17.50
CA LEU A 557 18.53 13.09 16.47
C LEU A 557 19.30 13.05 15.13
N VAL A 558 19.89 14.18 14.72
CA VAL A 558 20.68 14.29 13.49
C VAL A 558 21.96 13.45 13.55
N GLU A 559 22.52 13.23 14.74
CA GLU A 559 23.64 12.30 14.94
C GLU A 559 23.25 10.85 14.62
N LEU A 560 22.02 10.43 14.99
CA LEU A 560 21.54 9.06 14.77
C LEU A 560 20.91 8.84 13.39
N ALA A 561 20.09 9.79 12.93
CA ALA A 561 19.24 9.64 11.76
C ALA A 561 19.03 10.99 11.04
N PRO A 562 20.04 11.50 10.31
CA PRO A 562 19.96 12.82 9.66
C PRO A 562 18.82 12.92 8.63
N ASP A 563 18.49 11.80 7.98
CA ASP A 563 17.53 11.75 6.87
C ASP A 563 16.09 11.39 7.30
N VAL A 564 15.83 11.18 8.59
CA VAL A 564 14.47 10.89 9.05
C VAL A 564 13.56 12.10 8.81
N ARG A 565 12.38 11.87 8.23
CA ARG A 565 11.48 12.94 7.76
C ARG A 565 10.21 13.06 8.60
N TRP A 566 9.85 14.30 8.93
CA TRP A 566 8.52 14.65 9.41
C TRP A 566 8.23 16.11 9.07
N ARG A 567 6.94 16.46 8.91
CA ARG A 567 6.52 17.82 8.51
C ARG A 567 7.22 18.31 7.23
N GLY A 568 7.43 17.40 6.26
CA GLY A 568 8.00 17.71 4.94
C GLY A 568 9.51 17.96 4.90
N ARG A 569 10.22 17.87 6.03
CA ARG A 569 11.68 18.11 6.11
C ARG A 569 12.41 16.96 6.81
N THR A 570 13.69 16.79 6.51
CA THR A 570 14.60 15.88 7.22
C THR A 570 14.97 16.44 8.60
N ALA A 571 15.49 15.60 9.51
CA ALA A 571 16.02 16.06 10.79
C ALA A 571 17.10 17.13 10.59
N ARG A 572 17.97 16.96 9.59
CA ARG A 572 19.03 17.92 9.25
C ARG A 572 18.44 19.24 8.78
N GLU A 573 17.49 19.22 7.87
CA GLU A 573 16.80 20.42 7.39
C GLU A 573 16.09 21.16 8.54
N HIS A 574 15.45 20.45 9.48
CA HIS A 574 14.86 21.09 10.66
C HIS A 574 15.91 21.79 11.53
N LEU A 575 17.05 21.13 11.77
CA LEU A 575 18.16 21.71 12.55
C LEU A 575 18.72 22.98 11.88
N ASP A 576 18.94 22.94 10.57
CA ASP A 576 19.50 24.05 9.79
C ASP A 576 18.56 25.26 9.75
N HIS A 577 17.24 25.05 9.86
CA HIS A 577 16.23 26.12 9.88
C HIS A 577 15.87 26.63 11.27
N LEU A 578 16.53 26.16 12.34
CA LEU A 578 16.25 26.68 13.68
C LEU A 578 16.66 28.15 13.81
N PRO A 579 15.84 29.00 14.45
CA PRO A 579 16.23 30.37 14.72
C PRO A 579 17.48 30.42 15.64
N PRO A 580 18.28 31.49 15.58
CA PRO A 580 19.38 31.71 16.51
C PRO A 580 18.92 31.67 17.97
N GLY A 581 19.75 31.12 18.86
CA GLY A 581 19.41 30.84 20.27
C GLY A 581 19.54 29.35 20.62
N GLN A 582 19.15 28.96 21.84
CA GLN A 582 19.29 27.59 22.38
C GLN A 582 20.77 27.14 22.38
N ALA A 583 21.56 27.68 23.30
CA ALA A 583 22.96 27.29 23.44
C ALA A 583 23.08 25.79 23.73
N LEU A 584 24.07 25.16 23.11
CA LEU A 584 24.33 23.72 23.21
C LEU A 584 25.84 23.47 23.23
N GLU A 585 26.26 22.61 24.14
CA GLU A 585 27.64 22.13 24.31
C GLU A 585 27.66 20.61 24.14
N TYR A 586 28.60 20.10 23.36
CA TYR A 586 28.87 18.67 23.31
C TYR A 586 29.48 18.23 24.65
N TRP A 587 28.84 17.27 25.33
CA TRP A 587 29.36 16.75 26.60
C TRP A 587 30.24 15.52 26.39
N GLY A 588 29.81 14.57 25.57
CA GLY A 588 30.51 13.30 25.35
C GLY A 588 29.57 12.13 25.07
N PRO A 589 30.09 10.93 24.76
CA PRO A 589 29.27 9.73 24.65
C PRO A 589 28.65 9.35 26.01
N LEU A 590 27.48 8.70 26.00
CA LEU A 590 26.80 8.29 27.25
C LEU A 590 27.59 7.23 28.03
N TYR A 591 28.25 6.34 27.30
CA TYR A 591 29.13 5.28 27.79
C TYR A 591 30.54 5.57 27.30
N ASP A 592 31.53 5.46 28.18
CA ASP A 592 32.93 5.49 27.76
C ASP A 592 33.22 4.27 26.87
N THR A 593 34.07 4.41 25.85
CA THR A 593 34.43 3.33 24.91
C THR A 593 35.22 2.16 25.53
N ALA A 594 35.22 2.05 26.87
CA ALA A 594 35.83 0.98 27.64
C ALA A 594 34.80 0.43 28.65
N GLY A 595 33.86 -0.41 28.18
CA GLY A 595 32.87 -1.07 29.04
C GLY A 595 31.75 -1.77 28.29
#